data_AF-A0A0S8KVS5-F1
#
_entry.id   AF-A0A0S8KVS5-F1
#
_cell.length_a   1.000
_cell.length_b   1.000
_cell.length_c   1.000
_cell.angle_alpha   90.00
_cell.angle_beta   90.00
_cell.angle_gamma   90.00
#
_symmetry.space_group_name_H-M   'P 1'
#
loop_
_entity.id
_entity.type
_entity.pdbx_description
1 polymer ?
#
loop_
_entity_poly.entity_id
_entity_poly.type
_entity_poly.pdbx_seq_one_letter_code
_entity_poly.pdbx_strand_id
1 'polypeptide(L)'
;MLDFGDNAEPEIKRRREVVFIILSGFFLGTLAMLNILGISRQIDLSFTVSGIRIPFIVFIGVLPYPLTFLCTDFISELYGKKRANTVVWVGLLLNIWVIFILWIGGILPPKPELIENGLPPLEDPSRVFFQIRKWTVSATVASMIAYLTAQFVDVHIFHVIRKRTRGRMLWLRNNGSTLTSQMVDSIA
;
A
#
# COMPACT_ATOMS: atom_id res chain seq x y z
N MET A 1 12.81 -6.88 -20.87
CA MET A 1 12.76 -7.67 -22.12
C MET A 1 13.37 -9.04 -21.83
N LEU A 2 12.60 -9.92 -21.19
CA LEU A 2 12.88 -11.35 -21.07
C LEU A 2 11.66 -12.06 -21.68
N ASP A 3 11.55 -11.95 -22.99
CA ASP A 3 10.42 -12.50 -23.75
C ASP A 3 10.75 -13.96 -24.09
N PHE A 4 10.67 -14.82 -23.08
CA PHE A 4 10.57 -16.26 -23.31
C PHE A 4 9.14 -16.49 -23.78
N GLY A 5 8.95 -16.39 -25.10
CA GLY A 5 7.68 -16.63 -25.78
C GLY A 5 7.07 -17.98 -25.40
N ASP A 6 5.87 -18.26 -25.91
CA ASP A 6 5.01 -19.38 -25.52
C ASP A 6 5.63 -20.80 -25.62
N ASN A 7 6.89 -20.91 -26.09
CA ASN A 7 7.70 -22.10 -26.23
C ASN A 7 8.56 -22.47 -24.99
N ALA A 8 8.42 -21.77 -23.85
CA ALA A 8 9.12 -22.17 -22.64
C ALA A 8 8.62 -23.54 -22.14
N GLU A 9 9.54 -24.43 -21.74
CA GLU A 9 9.21 -25.74 -21.17
C GLU A 9 8.20 -25.58 -20.01
N PRO A 10 7.24 -26.52 -19.87
CA PRO A 10 6.19 -26.45 -18.86
C PRO A 10 6.74 -26.31 -17.43
N GLU A 11 7.94 -26.85 -17.16
CA GLU A 11 8.62 -26.68 -15.88
C GLU A 11 9.03 -25.23 -15.61
N ILE A 12 9.56 -24.53 -16.62
CA ILE A 12 9.96 -23.11 -16.50
C ILE A 12 8.72 -22.24 -16.33
N LYS A 13 7.62 -22.52 -17.06
CA LYS A 13 6.34 -21.82 -16.87
C LYS A 13 5.83 -21.98 -15.43
N ARG A 14 5.87 -23.20 -14.87
CA ARG A 14 5.47 -23.46 -13.47
C ARG A 14 6.34 -22.70 -12.46
N ARG A 15 7.66 -22.72 -12.62
CA ARG A 15 8.59 -21.99 -11.72
C ARG A 15 8.32 -20.47 -11.74
N ARG A 16 8.07 -19.91 -12.92
CA ARG A 16 7.70 -18.49 -13.07
C ARG A 16 6.37 -18.19 -12.37
N GLU A 17 5.38 -19.05 -12.49
CA GLU A 17 4.10 -18.85 -11.82
C GLU A 17 4.23 -18.90 -10.28
N VAL A 18 5.02 -19.84 -9.75
CA VAL A 18 5.31 -19.91 -8.32
C VAL A 18 5.98 -18.63 -7.81
N VAL A 19 7.00 -18.12 -8.52
CA VAL A 19 7.66 -16.86 -8.15
C VAL A 19 6.69 -15.68 -8.20
N PHE A 20 5.79 -15.64 -9.20
CA PHE A 20 4.75 -14.61 -9.28
C PHE A 20 3.81 -14.65 -8.08
N ILE A 21 3.36 -15.84 -7.69
CA ILE A 21 2.48 -16.04 -6.53
C ILE A 21 3.19 -15.65 -5.24
N ILE A 22 4.46 -16.01 -5.07
CA ILE A 22 5.24 -15.64 -3.89
C ILE A 22 5.39 -14.13 -3.79
N LEU A 23 5.82 -13.46 -4.86
CA LEU A 23 5.97 -12.00 -4.87
C LEU A 23 4.65 -11.28 -4.65
N SER A 24 3.56 -11.76 -5.27
CA SER A 24 2.22 -11.22 -5.08
C SER A 24 1.73 -11.45 -3.64
N GLY A 25 1.98 -12.62 -3.07
CA GLY A 25 1.62 -12.96 -1.70
C GLY A 25 2.35 -12.09 -0.68
N PHE A 26 3.65 -11.88 -0.86
CA PHE A 26 4.41 -10.92 -0.06
C PHE A 26 3.83 -9.52 -0.20
N PHE A 27 3.65 -9.02 -1.43
CA PHE A 27 3.07 -7.70 -1.66
C PHE A 27 1.70 -7.52 -0.97
N LEU A 28 0.76 -8.42 -1.20
CA LEU A 28 -0.60 -8.33 -0.67
C LEU A 28 -0.64 -8.51 0.86
N GLY A 29 0.18 -9.43 1.39
CA GLY A 29 0.30 -9.65 2.83
C GLY A 29 0.91 -8.44 3.55
N THR A 30 1.96 -7.86 2.97
CA THR A 30 2.57 -6.63 3.47
C THR A 30 1.59 -5.46 3.40
N LEU A 31 0.85 -5.32 2.30
CA LEU A 31 -0.18 -4.28 2.17
C LEU A 31 -1.31 -4.43 3.20
N ALA A 32 -1.77 -5.65 3.48
CA ALA A 32 -2.76 -5.90 4.52
C ALA A 32 -2.21 -5.57 5.92
N MET A 33 -0.92 -5.86 6.17
CA MET A 33 -0.25 -5.53 7.42
C MET A 33 -0.11 -4.01 7.63
N LEU A 34 0.08 -3.23 6.56
CA LEU A 34 0.14 -1.77 6.63
C LEU A 34 -1.13 -1.14 7.23
N ASN A 35 -2.30 -1.70 6.93
CA ASN A 35 -3.58 -1.22 7.50
C ASN A 35 -3.64 -1.32 9.04
N ILE A 36 -2.87 -2.23 9.62
CA ILE A 36 -2.83 -2.47 11.06
C ILE A 36 -1.65 -1.72 11.68
N LEU A 37 -0.48 -1.76 11.03
CA LEU A 37 0.76 -1.20 11.56
C LEU A 37 0.95 0.30 11.28
N GLY A 38 0.21 0.87 10.33
CA GLY A 38 0.35 2.25 9.87
C GLY A 38 0.43 3.29 11.00
N ILE A 39 -0.34 3.08 12.06
CA ILE A 39 -0.43 4.00 13.20
C ILE A 39 -0.29 3.31 14.57
N SER A 40 0.10 2.03 14.60
CA SER A 40 0.12 1.26 15.85
C SER A 40 1.28 1.59 16.78
N ARG A 41 2.43 2.00 16.23
CA ARG A 41 3.64 2.30 17.00
C ARG A 41 4.50 3.34 16.30
N GLN A 42 4.96 4.31 17.09
CA GLN A 42 6.02 5.24 16.70
C GLN A 42 7.36 4.73 17.21
N ILE A 43 8.41 4.90 16.40
CA ILE A 43 9.79 4.64 16.74
C ILE A 43 10.49 6.00 16.76
N ASP A 44 11.15 6.31 17.87
CA ASP A 44 12.03 7.48 17.96
C ASP A 44 13.43 7.06 17.50
N LEU A 45 13.80 7.54 16.31
CA LEU A 45 15.12 7.38 15.69
C LEU A 45 15.91 8.71 15.73
N SER A 46 15.54 9.62 16.64
CA SER A 46 16.23 10.89 16.82
C SER A 46 17.72 10.68 17.06
N PHE A 47 18.53 11.50 16.42
CA PHE A 47 19.99 11.44 16.52
C PHE A 47 20.56 12.82 16.84
N THR A 48 21.70 12.82 17.51
CA THR A 48 22.39 14.06 17.90
C THR A 48 23.61 14.24 17.02
N VAL A 49 23.66 15.34 16.27
CA VAL A 49 24.83 15.74 15.48
C VAL A 49 25.35 17.06 16.01
N SER A 50 26.63 17.10 16.39
CA SER A 50 27.29 18.32 16.87
C SER A 50 26.54 19.05 18.00
N GLY A 51 25.93 18.30 18.92
CA GLY A 51 25.16 18.86 20.05
C GLY A 51 23.73 19.28 19.72
N ILE A 52 23.30 19.21 18.45
CA ILE A 52 21.92 19.48 18.03
C ILE A 52 21.16 18.15 17.96
N ARG A 53 20.09 18.03 18.75
CA ARG A 53 19.16 16.89 18.67
C ARG A 53 18.22 17.10 17.48
N ILE A 54 18.30 16.24 16.48
CA ILE A 54 17.41 16.25 15.33
C ILE A 54 16.29 15.24 15.60
N PRO A 55 15.03 15.67 15.75
CA PRO A 55 13.91 14.77 15.97
C PRO A 55 13.65 13.94 14.71
N PHE A 56 13.64 12.62 14.85
CA PHE A 56 13.32 11.72 13.74
C PHE A 56 12.37 10.62 14.23
N ILE A 57 11.08 10.92 14.26
CA ILE A 57 10.03 10.01 14.72
C ILE A 57 9.34 9.42 13.49
N VAL A 58 9.32 8.09 13.40
CA VAL A 58 8.77 7.36 12.26
C VAL A 58 7.76 6.31 12.74
N PHE A 59 6.65 6.15 12.04
CA PHE A 59 5.70 5.07 12.32
C PHE A 59 6.27 3.73 11.85
N ILE A 60 6.05 2.67 12.63
CA ILE A 60 6.52 1.33 12.26
C ILE A 60 5.91 0.83 10.95
N GLY A 61 4.70 1.31 10.62
CA GLY A 61 4.05 1.07 9.36
C GLY A 61 4.73 1.68 8.14
N VAL A 62 5.79 2.49 8.28
CA VAL A 62 6.58 2.95 7.13
C VAL A 62 7.55 1.86 6.64
N LEU A 63 8.02 0.99 7.55
CA LEU A 63 9.01 -0.04 7.24
C LEU A 63 8.58 -1.04 6.14
N PRO A 64 7.30 -1.44 6.03
CA PRO A 64 6.90 -2.38 4.99
C PRO A 64 6.72 -1.74 3.60
N TYR A 65 6.68 -0.41 3.45
CA TYR A 65 6.55 0.25 2.15
C TYR A 65 7.71 -0.05 1.18
N PRO A 66 8.99 0.03 1.58
CA PRO A 66 10.09 -0.40 0.71
C PRO A 66 9.94 -1.82 0.17
N LEU A 67 9.37 -2.73 0.97
CA LEU A 67 9.13 -4.11 0.56
C LEU A 67 8.01 -4.19 -0.49
N THR A 68 6.92 -3.43 -0.32
CA THR A 68 5.85 -3.41 -1.33
C THR A 68 6.35 -2.87 -2.66
N PHE A 69 7.14 -1.80 -2.66
CA PHE A 69 7.77 -1.26 -3.87
C PHE A 69 8.68 -2.27 -4.56
N LEU A 70 9.58 -2.92 -3.79
CA LEU A 70 10.47 -3.94 -4.30
C LEU A 70 9.71 -5.10 -4.95
N CYS A 71 8.63 -5.58 -4.32
CA CYS A 71 7.80 -6.62 -4.89
C CYS A 71 7.12 -6.17 -6.19
N THR A 72 6.54 -4.97 -6.24
CA THR A 72 5.91 -4.46 -7.47
C THR A 72 6.91 -4.24 -8.60
N ASP A 73 8.12 -3.79 -8.30
CA ASP A 73 9.17 -3.57 -9.28
C ASP A 73 9.62 -4.90 -9.89
N PHE A 74 9.88 -5.92 -9.07
CA PHE A 74 10.20 -7.26 -9.57
C PHE A 74 9.05 -7.87 -10.38
N ILE A 75 7.80 -7.68 -9.95
CA ILE A 75 6.66 -8.18 -10.72
C ILE A 75 6.57 -7.46 -12.07
N SER A 76 6.77 -6.14 -12.10
CA SER A 76 6.73 -5.33 -13.31
C SER A 76 7.83 -5.70 -14.30
N GLU A 77 9.04 -5.98 -13.80
CA GLU A 77 10.19 -6.35 -14.61
C GLU A 77 10.10 -7.77 -15.16
N LEU A 78 9.71 -8.75 -14.33
CA LEU A 78 9.70 -10.18 -14.68
C LEU A 78 8.42 -10.64 -15.40
N TYR A 79 7.29 -9.97 -15.14
CA TYR A 79 5.96 -10.37 -15.61
C TYR A 79 5.23 -9.27 -16.39
N GLY A 80 5.84 -8.09 -16.49
CA GLY A 80 5.33 -6.97 -17.24
C GLY A 80 4.33 -6.11 -16.47
N LYS A 81 4.21 -4.87 -16.91
CA LYS A 81 3.37 -3.83 -16.30
C LYS A 81 1.90 -4.26 -16.08
N LYS A 82 1.31 -4.99 -17.03
CA LYS A 82 -0.10 -5.40 -16.92
C LYS A 82 -0.34 -6.26 -15.67
N ARG A 83 0.53 -7.25 -15.42
CA ARG A 83 0.41 -8.14 -14.26
C ARG A 83 0.73 -7.41 -12.95
N ALA A 84 1.74 -6.55 -12.93
CA ALA A 84 2.02 -5.70 -11.77
C ALA A 84 0.82 -4.81 -11.41
N ASN A 85 0.21 -4.16 -12.39
CA ASN A 85 -0.99 -3.36 -12.19
C ASN A 85 -2.15 -4.20 -11.64
N THR A 86 -2.37 -5.42 -12.14
CA THR A 86 -3.39 -6.33 -11.60
C THR A 86 -3.17 -6.62 -10.12
N VAL A 87 -1.93 -6.90 -9.70
CA VAL A 87 -1.61 -7.17 -8.29
C VAL A 87 -1.89 -5.94 -7.42
N VAL A 88 -1.54 -4.74 -7.90
CA VAL A 88 -1.86 -3.48 -7.20
C VAL A 88 -3.38 -3.27 -7.07
N TRP A 89 -4.15 -3.49 -8.13
CA TRP A 89 -5.61 -3.38 -8.09
C TRP A 89 -6.25 -4.40 -7.13
N VAL A 90 -5.75 -5.63 -7.11
CA VAL A 90 -6.18 -6.65 -6.13
C VAL A 90 -5.85 -6.18 -4.72
N GLY A 91 -4.68 -5.59 -4.50
CA GLY A 91 -4.30 -5.01 -3.22
C GLY A 91 -5.24 -3.90 -2.75
N LEU A 92 -5.64 -3.00 -3.66
CA LEU A 92 -6.62 -1.96 -3.37
C LEU A 92 -8.00 -2.55 -3.05
N LEU A 93 -8.44 -3.55 -3.80
CA LEU A 93 -9.70 -4.24 -3.52
C LEU A 93 -9.68 -4.94 -2.14
N LEU A 94 -8.54 -5.53 -1.76
CA LEU A 94 -8.37 -6.11 -0.42
C LEU A 94 -8.45 -5.06 0.68
N ASN A 95 -7.94 -3.85 0.46
CA ASN A 95 -8.11 -2.74 1.42
C ASN A 95 -9.58 -2.40 1.64
N ILE A 96 -10.35 -2.28 0.56
CA ILE A 96 -11.80 -2.06 0.62
C ILE A 96 -12.48 -3.22 1.35
N TRP A 97 -12.07 -4.45 1.09
CA TRP A 97 -12.60 -5.64 1.77
C TRP A 97 -12.33 -5.64 3.27
N VAL A 98 -11.14 -5.24 3.70
CA VAL A 98 -10.80 -5.09 5.13
C VAL A 98 -11.67 -4.02 5.79
N ILE A 99 -11.84 -2.86 5.16
CA ILE A 99 -12.76 -1.81 5.65
C ILE A 99 -14.18 -2.36 5.77
N PHE A 100 -14.64 -3.11 4.76
CA PHE A 100 -15.98 -3.68 4.73
C PHE A 100 -16.22 -4.65 5.91
N ILE A 101 -15.26 -5.53 6.20
CA ILE A 101 -15.36 -6.44 7.36
C ILE A 101 -15.38 -5.65 8.68
N LEU A 102 -14.50 -4.64 8.82
CA LEU A 102 -14.47 -3.77 10.00
C LEU A 102 -15.76 -2.96 10.17
N TRP A 103 -16.40 -2.59 9.05
CA TRP A 103 -17.69 -1.91 9.06
C TRP A 103 -18.81 -2.84 9.54
N ILE A 104 -18.88 -4.08 9.05
CA ILE A 104 -19.83 -5.10 9.54
C ILE A 104 -19.66 -5.32 11.04
N GLY A 105 -18.42 -5.57 11.50
CA GLY A 105 -18.14 -5.78 12.93
C GLY A 105 -18.48 -4.55 13.80
N GLY A 106 -18.62 -3.38 13.19
CA GLY A 106 -19.03 -2.16 13.85
C GLY A 106 -20.53 -1.92 13.96
N ILE A 107 -21.33 -2.50 13.07
CA ILE A 107 -22.80 -2.42 13.08
C ILE A 107 -23.40 -3.47 14.01
N LEU A 108 -22.73 -4.62 14.12
CA LEU A 108 -23.17 -5.68 15.01
C LEU A 108 -23.16 -5.20 16.47
N PRO A 109 -24.16 -5.61 17.28
CA PRO A 109 -24.30 -5.14 18.65
C PRO A 109 -23.06 -5.50 19.48
N PRO A 110 -22.36 -4.51 20.06
CA PRO A 110 -21.19 -4.75 20.89
C PRO A 110 -21.62 -5.43 22.18
N LYS A 111 -20.83 -6.44 22.60
CA LYS A 111 -20.90 -6.97 23.95
C LYS A 111 -19.54 -6.71 24.60
N PRO A 112 -19.48 -5.85 25.62
CA PRO A 112 -20.53 -5.06 26.29
C PRO A 112 -20.85 -3.72 25.60
N GLU A 113 -21.89 -3.05 26.09
CA GLU A 113 -22.38 -1.77 25.55
C GLU A 113 -21.30 -0.68 25.50
N LEU A 114 -21.36 0.16 24.47
CA LEU A 114 -20.44 1.28 24.28
C LEU A 114 -20.74 2.37 25.30
N ILE A 115 -19.70 2.95 25.91
CA ILE A 115 -19.81 4.19 26.68
C ILE A 115 -19.88 5.41 25.74
N GLU A 116 -20.19 6.58 26.28
CA GLU A 116 -20.48 7.86 25.58
C GLU A 116 -19.47 8.24 24.48
N ASN A 117 -18.22 7.78 24.59
CA ASN A 117 -17.15 8.02 23.61
C ASN A 117 -17.13 7.04 22.42
N GLY A 118 -18.13 6.16 22.29
CA GLY A 118 -18.22 5.16 21.22
C GLY A 118 -17.22 4.00 21.32
N LEU A 119 -16.67 3.77 22.52
CA LEU A 119 -15.76 2.67 22.83
C LEU A 119 -16.34 1.84 23.99
N PRO A 120 -16.05 0.53 24.10
CA PRO A 120 -16.35 -0.26 25.30
C PRO A 120 -15.57 0.24 26.54
N PRO A 121 -15.96 -0.12 27.77
CA PRO A 121 -15.22 0.20 29.00
C PRO A 121 -13.72 -0.18 28.95
N LEU A 122 -12.87 0.52 29.71
CA LEU A 122 -11.41 0.31 29.71
C LEU A 122 -10.98 -1.11 30.07
N GLU A 123 -11.76 -1.77 30.91
CA GLU A 123 -11.52 -3.14 31.39
C GLU A 123 -11.98 -4.21 30.38
N ASP A 124 -12.69 -3.81 29.32
CA ASP A 124 -13.28 -4.76 28.40
C ASP A 124 -12.33 -5.15 27.25
N PRO A 125 -12.10 -6.46 27.00
CA PRO A 125 -11.25 -6.93 25.91
C PRO A 125 -11.68 -6.46 24.51
N SER A 126 -12.99 -6.27 24.29
CA SER A 126 -13.53 -5.80 23.00
C SER A 126 -13.12 -4.36 22.70
N ARG A 127 -12.66 -3.58 23.70
CA ARG A 127 -12.18 -2.21 23.48
C ARG A 127 -11.00 -2.15 22.51
N VAL A 128 -10.16 -3.18 22.47
CA VAL A 128 -9.05 -3.28 21.52
C VAL A 128 -9.56 -3.36 20.09
N PHE A 129 -10.63 -4.12 19.84
CA PHE A 129 -11.27 -4.20 18.52
C PHE A 129 -11.78 -2.84 18.05
N PHE A 130 -12.51 -2.10 18.90
CA PHE A 130 -13.04 -0.79 18.52
C PHE A 130 -11.94 0.26 18.28
N GLN A 131 -10.82 0.17 19.02
CA GLN A 131 -9.65 1.03 18.78
C GLN A 131 -8.97 0.70 17.46
N ILE A 132 -8.68 -0.58 17.20
CA ILE A 132 -8.11 -1.04 15.92
C ILE A 132 -9.02 -0.63 14.77
N ARG A 133 -10.34 -0.85 14.89
CA ARG A 133 -11.31 -0.42 13.89
C ARG A 133 -11.23 1.07 13.62
N LYS A 134 -11.28 1.92 14.65
CA LYS A 134 -11.24 3.38 14.49
C LYS A 134 -9.97 3.82 13.77
N TRP A 135 -8.84 3.27 14.18
CA TRP A 135 -7.53 3.55 13.62
C TRP A 135 -7.41 3.06 12.17
N THR A 136 -7.67 1.78 11.92
CA THR A 136 -7.58 1.17 10.59
C THR A 136 -8.54 1.84 9.61
N VAL A 137 -9.81 2.09 9.98
CA VAL A 137 -10.75 2.79 9.09
C VAL A 137 -10.23 4.18 8.73
N SER A 138 -9.76 4.95 9.71
CA SER A 138 -9.24 6.30 9.47
C SER A 138 -7.99 6.28 8.58
N ALA A 139 -7.04 5.38 8.88
CA ALA A 139 -5.79 5.24 8.14
C ALA A 139 -6.01 4.75 6.70
N THR A 140 -6.85 3.73 6.51
CA THR A 140 -7.13 3.19 5.17
C THR A 140 -7.93 4.19 4.33
N VAL A 141 -8.88 4.93 4.90
CA VAL A 141 -9.60 5.99 4.16
C VAL A 141 -8.64 7.11 3.74
N ALA A 142 -7.76 7.57 4.63
CA ALA A 142 -6.73 8.54 4.29
C ALA A 142 -5.82 8.03 3.16
N SER A 143 -5.35 6.78 3.26
CA SER A 143 -4.54 6.13 2.22
C SER A 143 -5.28 5.98 0.89
N MET A 144 -6.58 5.69 0.89
CA MET A 144 -7.38 5.63 -0.34
C MET A 144 -7.51 7.01 -1.00
N ILE A 145 -7.67 8.08 -0.21
CA ILE A 145 -7.71 9.46 -0.72
C ILE A 145 -6.35 9.87 -1.27
N ALA A 146 -5.25 9.58 -0.56
CA ALA A 146 -3.88 9.81 -1.02
C ALA A 146 -3.62 9.07 -2.34
N TYR A 147 -3.98 7.78 -2.40
CA TYR A 147 -3.86 6.95 -3.59
C TYR A 147 -4.65 7.52 -4.77
N LEU A 148 -5.93 7.87 -4.59
CA LEU A 148 -6.75 8.46 -5.65
C LEU A 148 -6.15 9.78 -6.15
N THR A 149 -5.67 10.62 -5.24
CA THR A 149 -5.02 11.89 -5.56
C THR A 149 -3.74 11.65 -6.36
N ALA A 150 -2.89 10.72 -5.90
CA ALA A 150 -1.68 10.30 -6.61
C ALA A 150 -2.00 9.77 -8.01
N GLN A 151 -3.08 8.99 -8.16
CA GLN A 151 -3.51 8.45 -9.44
C GLN A 151 -4.02 9.54 -10.40
N PHE A 152 -4.72 10.56 -9.90
CA PHE A 152 -5.10 11.72 -10.72
C PHE A 152 -3.87 12.51 -11.19
N VAL A 153 -2.89 12.71 -10.30
CA VAL A 153 -1.60 13.33 -10.65
C VAL A 153 -0.84 12.50 -11.68
N ASP A 154 -0.83 11.16 -11.51
CA ASP A 154 -0.25 10.20 -12.46
C ASP A 154 -0.83 10.43 -13.87
N VAL A 155 -2.15 10.36 -14.00
CA VAL A 155 -2.84 10.51 -15.29
C VAL A 155 -2.57 11.88 -15.91
N HIS A 156 -2.54 12.94 -15.10
CA HIS A 156 -2.26 14.30 -15.55
C HIS A 156 -0.83 14.41 -16.12
N ILE A 157 0.17 14.01 -15.33
CA ILE A 157 1.58 14.07 -15.73
C ILE A 157 1.85 13.15 -16.92
N PHE A 158 1.27 11.96 -16.95
CA PHE A 158 1.38 11.03 -18.08
C PHE A 158 0.90 11.67 -19.41
N HIS A 159 -0.18 12.46 -19.37
CA HIS A 159 -0.70 13.18 -20.54
C HIS A 159 0.13 14.43 -20.89
N VAL A 160 0.61 15.18 -19.89
CA VAL A 160 1.52 16.32 -20.11
C VAL A 160 2.80 15.84 -20.80
N ILE A 161 3.44 14.79 -20.30
CA ILE A 161 4.63 14.21 -20.91
C ILE A 161 4.31 13.60 -22.28
N ARG A 162 3.12 13.00 -22.49
CA ARG A 162 2.66 12.53 -23.83
C ARG A 162 2.65 13.66 -24.85
N LYS A 163 2.03 14.79 -24.48
CA LYS A 163 1.83 15.95 -25.35
C LYS A 163 3.16 16.62 -25.67
N ARG A 164 4.08 16.70 -24.69
CA ARG A 164 5.45 17.23 -24.88
C ARG A 164 6.36 16.32 -25.71
N THR A 165 6.27 15.00 -25.55
CA THR A 165 7.18 14.04 -26.22
C THR A 165 6.66 13.54 -27.57
N ARG A 166 5.53 14.07 -28.07
CA ARG A 166 4.82 13.59 -29.27
C ARG A 166 4.64 12.06 -29.28
N GLY A 167 4.49 11.47 -28.09
CA GLY A 167 4.32 10.04 -27.90
C GLY A 167 5.58 9.16 -28.03
N ARG A 168 6.77 9.71 -28.33
CA ARG A 168 7.98 8.89 -28.62
C ARG A 168 8.65 8.26 -27.41
N MET A 169 8.49 8.83 -26.21
CA MET A 169 9.21 8.38 -24.99
C MET A 169 8.26 7.78 -23.95
N LEU A 170 7.84 6.52 -24.20
CA LEU A 170 7.00 5.74 -23.29
C LEU A 170 7.65 5.49 -21.92
N TRP A 171 8.96 5.29 -21.88
CA TRP A 171 9.70 5.03 -20.64
C TRP A 171 9.71 6.23 -19.68
N LEU A 172 9.97 7.43 -20.20
CA LEU A 172 10.00 8.67 -19.40
C LEU A 172 8.62 8.99 -18.81
N ARG A 173 7.55 8.69 -19.56
CA ARG A 173 6.17 8.84 -19.11
C ARG A 173 5.84 7.88 -17.97
N ASN A 174 6.31 6.65 -18.04
CA ASN A 174 5.97 5.65 -17.04
C ASN A 174 6.72 5.90 -15.72
N ASN A 175 8.02 6.17 -15.79
CA ASN A 175 8.83 6.41 -14.59
C ASN A 175 8.56 7.78 -13.96
N GLY A 176 8.41 8.84 -14.77
CA GLY A 176 8.12 10.18 -14.25
C GLY A 176 6.75 10.24 -13.56
N SER A 177 5.75 9.58 -14.14
CA SER A 177 4.42 9.50 -13.57
C SER A 177 4.41 8.74 -12.24
N THR A 178 4.99 7.52 -12.21
CA THR A 178 5.09 6.73 -10.98
C THR A 178 5.85 7.46 -9.86
N LEU A 179 6.97 8.10 -10.17
CA LEU A 179 7.83 8.76 -9.18
C LEU A 179 7.14 9.99 -8.57
N THR A 180 6.43 10.76 -9.39
CA THR A 180 5.67 11.92 -8.89
C THR A 180 4.45 11.49 -8.08
N SER A 181 3.79 10.40 -8.48
CA SER A 181 2.65 9.82 -7.75
C SER A 181 3.05 9.30 -6.38
N GLN A 182 4.19 8.60 -6.26
CA GLN A 182 4.71 8.14 -4.97
C GLN A 182 5.11 9.31 -4.04
N MET A 183 5.66 10.39 -4.60
CA MET A 183 5.97 11.59 -3.81
C MET A 183 4.71 12.27 -3.27
N VAL A 184 3.65 12.36 -4.08
CA VAL A 184 2.36 12.92 -3.65
C VAL A 184 1.70 12.02 -2.60
N ASP A 185 1.70 10.70 -2.80
CA ASP A 185 1.18 9.72 -1.83
C ASP A 185 1.91 9.79 -0.47
N SER A 186 3.20 10.12 -0.48
CA SER A 186 3.99 10.24 0.76
C SER A 186 3.79 11.56 1.51
N ILE A 187 3.29 12.61 0.83
CA ILE A 187 3.07 13.95 1.41
C ILE A 187 1.61 14.17 1.83
N ALA A 188 0.66 13.52 1.15
CA ALA A 188 -0.77 13.62 1.42
C ALA A 188 -1.19 12.87 2.69
#